data_AF-A0A8J7APS0-F1
#
_entry.id   AF-A0A8J7APS0-F1
#
_cell.length_a   1.000
_cell.length_b   1.000
_cell.length_c   1.000
_cell.angle_alpha   90.00
_cell.angle_beta   90.00
_cell.angle_gamma   90.00
#
_symmetry.space_group_name_H-M   'P 1'
#
loop_
_entity.id
_entity.type
_entity.pdbx_description
1 polymer ?
#
loop_
_entity_poly.entity_id
_entity_poly.type
_entity_poly.pdbx_seq_one_letter_code
_entity_poly.pdbx_strand_id
1 'polypeptide(L)'
;MLNFTQNQLRFLILVQSQDDRKNKLKDTKVTQPVGYFSLSHDNPLIKDMCETWGEGLEKMNESDAFWLISRIAHEAWTMGDFSVAPSDEAEDVWKRLHELKQWEKLALIRAIAQ
;
A
#
# COMPACT_ATOMS: atom_id res chain seq x y z
N MET A 1 -28.80 43.06 7.44
CA MET A 1 -28.69 42.38 6.13
C MET A 1 -27.29 41.81 5.82
N LEU A 2 -26.35 41.69 6.78
CA LEU A 2 -24.97 41.22 6.53
C LEU A 2 -24.73 39.71 6.82
N ASN A 3 -25.62 39.04 7.56
CA ASN A 3 -25.40 37.65 8.00
C ASN A 3 -25.75 36.62 6.92
N PHE A 4 -26.59 36.97 5.95
CA PHE A 4 -27.03 36.05 4.92
C PHE A 4 -25.91 35.75 3.92
N THR A 5 -25.16 36.77 3.50
CA THR A 5 -24.05 36.64 2.55
C THR A 5 -22.83 35.92 3.14
N GLN A 6 -22.52 36.14 4.43
CA GLN A 6 -21.44 35.41 5.10
C GLN A 6 -21.73 33.90 5.23
N ASN A 7 -22.97 33.54 5.53
CA ASN A 7 -23.36 32.12 5.65
C ASN A 7 -23.33 31.41 4.29
N GLN A 8 -23.71 32.09 3.21
CA GLN A 8 -23.60 31.56 1.85
C GLN A 8 -22.15 31.37 1.41
N LEU A 9 -21.25 32.33 1.70
CA LEU A 9 -19.83 32.20 1.41
C LEU A 9 -19.20 31.02 2.17
N ARG A 10 -19.53 30.84 3.45
CA ARG A 10 -19.01 29.75 4.28
C ARG A 10 -19.50 28.39 3.77
N PHE A 11 -20.74 28.30 3.31
CA PHE A 11 -21.28 27.09 2.69
C PHE A 11 -20.55 26.76 1.38
N LEU A 12 -20.29 27.76 0.53
CA LEU A 12 -19.57 27.57 -0.73
C LEU A 12 -18.12 27.07 -0.50
N ILE A 13 -17.42 27.66 0.47
CA ILE A 13 -16.05 27.25 0.86
C ILE A 13 -16.05 25.81 1.41
N LEU A 14 -17.04 25.45 2.23
CA LEU A 14 -17.16 24.08 2.74
C LEU A 14 -17.44 23.09 1.60
N VAL A 15 -18.30 23.43 0.65
CA VAL A 15 -18.59 22.57 -0.52
C VAL A 15 -17.36 22.41 -1.41
N GLN A 16 -16.64 23.50 -1.71
CA GLN A 16 -15.39 23.47 -2.49
C GLN A 16 -14.30 22.65 -1.78
N SER A 17 -14.13 22.84 -0.46
CA SER A 17 -13.18 22.03 0.33
C SER A 17 -13.54 20.54 0.36
N GLN A 18 -14.82 20.19 0.32
CA GLN A 18 -15.25 18.79 0.21
C GLN A 18 -14.99 18.22 -1.19
N ASP A 19 -15.17 19.02 -2.24
CA ASP A 19 -14.89 18.61 -3.62
C ASP A 19 -13.39 18.45 -3.88
N ASP A 20 -12.56 19.37 -3.36
CA ASP A 20 -11.10 19.28 -3.41
C ASP A 20 -10.57 18.05 -2.65
N ARG A 21 -11.22 17.67 -1.54
CA ARG A 21 -10.91 16.43 -0.82
C ARG A 21 -11.29 15.17 -1.59
N LYS A 22 -12.37 15.20 -2.38
CA LYS A 22 -12.75 14.08 -3.25
C LYS A 22 -11.84 13.97 -4.48
N ASN A 23 -11.35 15.09 -4.99
CA ASN A 23 -10.52 15.12 -6.19
C ASN A 23 -9.04 14.78 -5.91
N LYS A 24 -8.59 14.88 -4.65
CA LYS A 24 -7.28 14.39 -4.19
C LYS A 24 -7.19 12.86 -4.05
N LEU A 25 -8.28 12.10 -4.30
CA LEU A 25 -8.29 10.64 -4.23
C LEU A 25 -8.11 9.94 -5.59
N LYS A 26 -7.60 10.65 -6.60
CA LYS A 26 -7.12 10.04 -7.84
C LYS A 26 -5.61 10.24 -8.00
N ASP A 27 -4.87 9.97 -6.94
CA ASP A 27 -3.52 9.43 -7.11
C ASP A 27 -3.71 8.03 -7.69
N THR A 28 -3.90 7.98 -9.00
CA THR A 28 -3.87 6.73 -9.77
C THR A 28 -2.47 6.19 -9.56
N LYS A 29 -2.32 5.28 -8.59
CA LYS A 29 -1.08 4.59 -8.31
C LYS A 29 -0.67 3.95 -9.64
N VAL A 30 0.35 4.50 -10.30
CA VAL A 30 0.83 3.95 -11.57
C VAL A 30 1.43 2.59 -11.21
N THR A 31 0.65 1.53 -11.41
CA THR A 31 1.11 0.16 -11.20
C THR A 31 2.05 -0.17 -12.34
N GLN A 32 3.34 -0.29 -12.04
CA GLN A 32 4.31 -0.77 -13.00
C GLN A 32 4.06 -2.26 -13.25
N PRO A 33 4.19 -2.75 -14.49
CA PRO A 33 4.08 -4.17 -14.77
C PRO A 33 5.17 -4.93 -14.00
N VAL A 34 4.91 -6.18 -13.62
CA VAL A 34 5.89 -6.99 -12.87
C VAL A 34 7.25 -7.08 -13.56
N GLY A 35 7.29 -7.00 -14.90
CA GLY A 35 8.51 -6.95 -15.70
C GLY A 35 9.41 -5.75 -15.42
N TYR A 36 8.85 -4.62 -14.95
CA TYR A 36 9.64 -3.48 -14.46
C TYR A 36 10.53 -3.88 -13.27
N PHE A 37 10.04 -4.78 -12.42
CA PHE A 37 10.77 -5.30 -11.26
C PHE A 37 11.66 -6.51 -11.61
N SER A 38 12.06 -6.65 -12.88
CA SER A 38 12.91 -7.74 -13.39
C SER A 38 12.31 -9.15 -13.26
N LEU A 39 10.97 -9.25 -13.13
CA LEU A 39 10.28 -10.53 -13.14
C LEU A 39 9.99 -10.97 -14.58
N SER A 40 10.42 -12.18 -14.95
CA SER A 40 10.18 -12.75 -16.28
C SER A 40 8.90 -13.59 -16.32
N HIS A 41 8.13 -13.45 -17.40
CA HIS A 41 7.01 -14.32 -17.74
C HIS A 41 7.43 -15.74 -18.17
N ASP A 42 8.74 -15.99 -18.32
CA ASP A 42 9.27 -17.34 -18.49
C ASP A 42 9.12 -18.17 -17.20
N ASN A 43 8.96 -17.51 -16.04
CA ASN A 43 8.59 -18.19 -14.80
C ASN A 43 7.07 -18.49 -14.84
N PRO A 44 6.65 -19.77 -14.85
CA PRO A 44 5.23 -20.14 -14.95
C PRO A 44 4.37 -19.52 -13.85
N LEU A 45 4.89 -19.42 -12.63
CA LEU A 45 4.15 -18.83 -11.51
C LEU A 45 3.92 -17.33 -11.72
N ILE A 46 4.94 -16.58 -12.18
CA ILE A 46 4.79 -15.15 -12.47
C ILE A 46 3.77 -14.94 -13.59
N LYS A 47 3.82 -15.78 -14.63
CA LYS A 47 2.84 -15.74 -15.71
C LYS A 47 1.42 -15.98 -15.20
N ASP A 48 1.21 -17.02 -14.40
CA ASP A 48 -0.12 -17.33 -13.81
C ASP A 48 -0.64 -16.18 -12.94
N MET A 49 0.25 -15.52 -12.18
CA MET A 49 -0.10 -14.33 -11.39
C MET A 49 -0.57 -13.17 -12.28
N CYS A 50 0.13 -12.89 -13.37
CA CYS A 50 -0.24 -11.83 -14.32
C CYS A 50 -1.53 -12.14 -15.07
N GLU A 51 -1.75 -13.39 -15.46
CA GLU A 51 -3.01 -13.83 -16.07
C GLU A 51 -4.20 -13.67 -15.10
N THR A 52 -3.97 -13.94 -13.81
CA THR A 52 -5.00 -13.85 -12.76
C THR A 52 -5.32 -12.40 -12.37
N TRP A 53 -4.29 -11.58 -12.12
CA TRP A 53 -4.45 -10.26 -11.51
C TRP A 53 -4.06 -9.07 -12.39
N GLY A 54 -3.61 -9.30 -13.63
CA GLY A 54 -3.13 -8.26 -14.53
C GLY A 54 -1.62 -8.05 -14.44
N GLU A 55 -1.06 -7.37 -15.44
CA GLU A 55 0.38 -7.15 -15.60
C GLU A 55 1.01 -6.42 -14.42
N GLY A 56 0.28 -5.49 -13.79
CA GLY A 56 0.70 -4.77 -12.59
C GLY A 56 0.07 -5.32 -11.31
N LEU A 57 -0.53 -6.51 -11.37
CA LEU A 57 -1.33 -7.12 -10.30
C LEU A 57 -2.50 -6.23 -9.84
N GLU A 58 -2.97 -5.31 -10.69
CA GLU A 58 -3.93 -4.27 -10.35
C GLU A 58 -5.33 -4.78 -9.99
N LYS A 59 -5.67 -6.02 -10.37
CA LYS A 59 -6.93 -6.68 -10.01
C LYS A 59 -6.84 -7.46 -8.69
N MET A 60 -5.67 -7.52 -8.05
CA MET A 60 -5.50 -8.16 -6.76
C MET A 60 -6.19 -7.33 -5.68
N ASN A 61 -7.06 -7.97 -4.88
CA ASN A 61 -7.68 -7.29 -3.75
C ASN A 61 -6.66 -7.09 -2.62
N GLU A 62 -6.97 -6.14 -1.73
CA GLU A 62 -6.05 -5.73 -0.67
C GLU A 62 -5.74 -6.87 0.33
N SER A 63 -6.71 -7.76 0.60
CA SER A 63 -6.51 -8.90 1.51
C SER A 63 -5.52 -9.92 0.94
N ASP A 64 -5.68 -10.30 -0.33
CA ASP A 64 -4.78 -11.23 -1.01
C ASP A 64 -3.37 -10.64 -1.14
N ALA A 65 -3.27 -9.35 -1.46
CA ALA A 65 -2.00 -8.64 -1.53
C ALA A 65 -1.25 -8.72 -0.19
N PHE A 66 -1.91 -8.42 0.93
CA PHE A 66 -1.25 -8.49 2.23
C PHE A 66 -0.91 -9.91 2.67
N TRP A 67 -1.78 -10.88 2.36
CA TRP A 67 -1.48 -12.28 2.62
C TRP A 67 -0.22 -12.73 1.87
N LEU A 68 -0.14 -12.46 0.56
CA LEU A 68 1.01 -12.82 -0.27
C LEU A 68 2.27 -12.07 0.14
N ILE A 69 2.20 -10.77 0.43
CA ILE A 69 3.35 -10.00 0.95
C ILE A 69 3.91 -10.67 2.20
N SER A 70 3.05 -11.05 3.15
CA SER A 70 3.51 -11.70 4.39
C SER A 70 4.21 -13.04 4.14
N ARG A 71 3.73 -13.83 3.17
CA ARG A 71 4.31 -15.14 2.84
C ARG A 71 5.61 -15.02 2.07
N ILE A 72 5.63 -14.17 1.05
CA ILE A 72 6.81 -13.92 0.23
C ILE A 72 7.93 -13.31 1.09
N ALA A 73 7.62 -12.35 1.95
CA ALA A 73 8.61 -11.76 2.85
C ALA A 73 9.19 -12.79 3.84
N HIS A 74 8.34 -13.65 4.39
CA HIS A 74 8.79 -14.73 5.28
C HIS A 74 9.65 -15.77 4.56
N GLU A 75 9.24 -16.23 3.38
CA GLU A 75 10.03 -17.17 2.58
C GLU A 75 11.35 -16.55 2.11
N ALA A 76 11.34 -15.30 1.68
CA ALA A 76 12.57 -14.58 1.33
C ALA A 76 13.53 -14.53 2.52
N TRP A 77 13.01 -14.20 3.73
CA TRP A 77 13.79 -14.21 4.97
C TRP A 77 14.39 -15.59 5.29
N THR A 78 13.63 -16.68 5.15
CA THR A 78 14.10 -18.02 5.50
C THR A 78 15.03 -18.64 4.46
N MET A 79 14.86 -18.31 3.17
CA MET A 79 15.71 -18.78 2.08
C MET A 79 16.96 -17.94 1.88
N GLY A 80 16.92 -16.67 2.27
CA GLY A 80 18.06 -15.78 2.12
C GLY A 80 19.21 -16.23 3.00
N ASP A 81 20.42 -16.17 2.44
CA ASP A 81 21.66 -16.34 3.21
C ASP A 81 21.93 -15.06 4.01
N PHE A 82 21.00 -14.73 4.91
CA PHE A 82 21.19 -13.65 5.87
C PHE A 82 22.12 -14.18 6.95
N SER A 83 23.42 -13.93 6.76
CA SER A 83 24.44 -14.17 7.78
C SER A 83 24.25 -13.33 9.04
N VAL A 84 23.28 -12.42 9.03
CA VAL A 84 22.97 -11.46 10.09
C VAL A 84 21.52 -11.64 10.52
N ALA A 85 21.33 -12.00 11.78
CA ALA A 85 20.00 -12.01 12.42
C ALA A 85 19.40 -10.59 12.46
N PRO A 86 18.07 -10.43 12.63
CA PRO A 86 17.47 -9.13 12.83
C PRO A 86 18.12 -8.42 14.02
N SER A 87 18.26 -7.10 13.94
CA SER A 87 18.82 -6.32 15.04
C SER A 87 17.85 -6.30 16.23
N ASP A 88 18.37 -6.00 17.43
CA ASP A 88 17.56 -5.87 18.64
C ASP A 88 16.46 -4.81 18.47
N GLU A 89 16.74 -3.72 17.73
CA GLU A 89 15.76 -2.68 17.44
C GLU A 89 14.61 -3.20 16.56
N ALA A 90 14.91 -4.03 15.56
CA ALA A 90 13.87 -4.63 14.71
C ALA A 90 13.00 -5.61 15.50
N GLU A 91 13.62 -6.39 16.38
CA GLU A 91 12.94 -7.35 17.25
C GLU A 91 12.03 -6.64 18.28
N ASP A 92 12.49 -5.53 18.85
CA ASP A 92 11.69 -4.73 19.79
C ASP A 92 10.50 -4.04 19.12
N VAL A 93 10.66 -3.59 17.87
CA VAL A 93 9.52 -3.10 17.06
C VAL A 93 8.51 -4.23 16.83
N TRP A 94 8.96 -5.43 16.45
CA TRP A 94 8.08 -6.58 16.21
C TRP A 94 7.22 -6.91 17.44
N LYS A 95 7.83 -6.99 18.63
CA LYS A 95 7.13 -7.26 19.91
C LYS A 95 6.02 -6.24 20.19
N ARG A 96 6.18 -5.00 19.71
CA ARG A 96 5.27 -3.88 19.97
C ARG A 96 4.31 -3.57 18.82
N LEU A 97 4.30 -4.37 17.74
CA LEU A 97 3.36 -4.17 16.63
C LEU A 97 1.88 -4.21 17.07
N HIS A 98 1.57 -4.85 18.20
CA HIS A 98 0.22 -4.85 18.77
C HIS A 98 -0.27 -3.46 19.22
N GLU A 99 0.64 -2.52 19.46
CA GLU A 99 0.31 -1.12 19.79
C GLU A 99 -0.26 -0.34 18.59
N LEU A 100 -0.01 -0.82 17.36
CA LEU A 100 -0.44 -0.16 16.13
C LEU A 100 -1.84 -0.62 15.68
N LYS A 101 -2.62 0.34 15.19
CA LYS A 101 -3.87 0.09 14.46
C LYS A 101 -3.59 -0.60 13.13
N GLN A 102 -4.60 -1.26 12.58
CA GLN A 102 -4.47 -1.96 11.29
C GLN A 102 -3.96 -1.02 10.18
N TRP A 103 -4.57 0.17 10.02
CA TRP A 103 -4.17 1.12 8.97
C TRP A 103 -2.74 1.64 9.14
N GLU A 104 -2.23 1.76 10.38
CA GLU A 104 -0.86 2.19 10.66
C GLU A 104 0.13 1.12 10.19
N LYS A 105 -0.19 -0.16 10.41
CA LYS A 105 0.61 -1.29 9.88
C LYS A 105 0.65 -1.27 8.35
N LEU A 106 -0.47 -0.98 7.69
CA LEU A 106 -0.52 -0.89 6.23
C LEU A 106 0.32 0.27 5.70
N ALA A 107 0.29 1.42 6.37
CA ALA A 107 1.11 2.57 6.04
C ALA A 107 2.60 2.26 6.19
N LEU A 108 2.99 1.54 7.26
CA LEU A 108 4.37 1.11 7.47
C LEU A 108 4.87 0.15 6.39
N ILE A 109 4.08 -0.86 6.00
CA ILE A 109 4.44 -1.78 4.91
C ILE A 109 4.74 -1.00 3.62
N ARG A 110 3.88 -0.03 3.27
CA ARG A 110 4.07 0.82 2.09
C ARG A 110 5.32 1.69 2.19
N ALA A 111 5.63 2.22 3.37
CA ALA A 111 6.82 3.02 3.60
C ALA A 111 8.12 2.21 3.61
N ILE A 112 8.09 0.94 4.00
CA ILE A 112 9.27 0.06 4.00
C ILE A 112 9.56 -0.48 2.60
N ALA A 113 8.52 -0.83 1.83
CA ALA A 113 8.65 -1.43 0.50
C ALA A 113 8.85 -0.41 -0.64
N GLN A 114 9.12 0.86 -0.31
CA GLN A 114 9.29 1.95 -1.29
C GLN A 114 10.60 1.85 -2.07
#